data_AF-A0A952Z0S9-F1
#
_entry.id   AF-A0A952Z0S9-F1
#
_cell.length_a   1.000
_cell.length_b   1.000
_cell.length_c   1.000
_cell.angle_alpha   90.00
_cell.angle_beta   90.00
_cell.angle_gamma   90.00
#
_symmetry.space_group_name_H-M   'P 1'
#
loop_
_entity.id
_entity.type
_entity.pdbx_description
1 polymer ?
#
loop_
_entity_poly.entity_id
_entity_poly.type
_entity_poly.pdbx_seq_one_letter_code
_entity_poly.pdbx_strand_id
1 'polypeptide(L)'
;MYTATGTKAIDKEQFIVEFTPLVKRIAYHMMTRLPASVQVDDLIQAGMIGLLDAINRYEGSYGRQFESYAAQRIRGSILDELREADWLPRSIRKKMRRIEAAVNLLEQRNGCAPSEQDLATELEMSLDEYHETLQSARGAQLIYYEDFQQDDEEPFLDRLFVNSEGDPLNALLDDNFRSLLIAAIDNLPPREKQVMGMHYEQEMNLREIGEVLGVSESRVCQLHTQAIARLRGRLRNL
;
A
#
# COMPACT_ATOMS: atom_id res chain seq x y z
N MET A 1 -39.91 5.36 15.85
CA MET A 1 -40.75 4.27 16.37
C MET A 1 -39.82 3.28 17.07
N TYR A 2 -39.97 3.07 18.38
CA TYR A 2 -39.11 2.21 19.20
C TYR A 2 -39.55 0.74 19.10
N THR A 3 -38.60 -0.18 18.89
CA THR A 3 -38.81 -1.63 19.03
C THR A 3 -38.29 -2.12 20.39
N ALA A 4 -38.92 -3.19 20.91
CA ALA A 4 -38.83 -3.66 22.29
C ALA A 4 -37.53 -4.40 22.68
N THR A 5 -36.44 -4.19 21.93
CA THR A 5 -35.09 -4.63 22.28
C THR A 5 -34.22 -3.40 22.13
N GLY A 6 -33.54 -2.96 23.20
CA GLY A 6 -32.89 -1.64 23.33
C GLY A 6 -31.73 -1.34 22.38
N THR A 7 -31.69 -1.91 21.19
CA THR A 7 -30.80 -1.49 20.11
C THR A 7 -31.42 -0.27 19.46
N LYS A 8 -30.83 0.90 19.72
CA LYS A 8 -31.10 2.15 19.00
C LYS A 8 -31.15 1.80 17.51
N ALA A 9 -32.30 1.94 16.85
CA ALA A 9 -32.39 1.72 15.41
C ALA A 9 -31.45 2.71 14.75
N ILE A 10 -30.29 2.23 14.32
CA ILE A 10 -29.28 3.04 13.64
C ILE A 10 -29.94 3.51 12.37
N ASP A 11 -30.06 4.83 12.23
CA ASP A 11 -30.47 5.43 10.97
C ASP A 11 -29.32 5.26 9.99
N LYS A 12 -29.40 4.18 9.21
CA LYS A 12 -28.36 3.81 8.24
C LYS A 12 -28.13 4.92 7.24
N GLU A 13 -29.17 5.65 6.84
CA GLU A 13 -29.05 6.77 5.91
C GLU A 13 -28.23 7.91 6.53
N GLN A 14 -28.51 8.24 7.78
CA GLN A 14 -27.74 9.25 8.51
C GLN A 14 -26.26 8.84 8.68
N PHE A 15 -25.98 7.58 9.00
CA PHE A 15 -24.62 7.05 9.11
C PHE A 15 -23.87 7.07 7.78
N ILE A 16 -24.53 6.70 6.68
CA ILE A 16 -23.92 6.76 5.34
C ILE A 16 -23.49 8.19 5.03
N VAL A 17 -24.33 9.19 5.29
CA VAL A 17 -24.02 10.60 5.06
C VAL A 17 -22.85 11.06 5.93
N GLU A 18 -22.83 10.66 7.21
CA GLU A 18 -21.77 11.01 8.17
C GLU A 18 -20.39 10.48 7.74
N PHE A 19 -20.33 9.23 7.24
CA PHE A 19 -19.07 8.57 6.87
C PHE A 19 -18.70 8.69 5.38
N THR A 20 -19.55 9.29 4.53
CA THR A 20 -19.21 9.58 3.13
C THR A 20 -17.91 10.40 2.98
N PRO A 21 -17.62 11.43 3.80
CA PRO A 21 -16.35 12.15 3.75
C PRO A 21 -15.13 11.27 4.00
N LEU A 22 -15.25 10.22 4.85
CA LEU A 22 -14.18 9.26 5.09
C LEU A 22 -13.88 8.45 3.83
N VAL A 23 -14.92 7.95 3.16
CA VAL A 23 -14.78 7.23 1.87
C VAL A 23 -14.06 8.09 0.85
N LYS A 24 -14.50 9.35 0.68
CA LYS A 24 -13.86 10.29 -0.26
C LYS A 24 -12.39 10.53 0.10
N ARG A 25 -12.08 10.75 1.38
CA ARG A 25 -10.70 10.97 1.83
C ARG A 25 -9.80 9.77 1.48
N ILE A 26 -10.26 8.54 1.74
CA ILE A 26 -9.53 7.31 1.42
C ILE A 26 -9.36 7.17 -0.10
N ALA A 27 -10.43 7.34 -0.87
CA ALA A 27 -10.40 7.24 -2.33
C ALA A 27 -9.45 8.26 -2.97
N TYR A 28 -9.50 9.54 -2.57
CA TYR A 28 -8.58 10.56 -3.06
C TYR A 28 -7.14 10.27 -2.67
N HIS A 29 -6.90 9.82 -1.44
CA HIS A 29 -5.56 9.44 -0.99
C HIS A 29 -4.99 8.28 -1.83
N MET A 30 -5.81 7.26 -2.13
CA MET A 30 -5.41 6.14 -2.99
C MET A 30 -5.20 6.58 -4.44
N MET A 31 -6.04 7.47 -4.96
CA MET A 31 -5.95 7.99 -6.33
C MET A 31 -4.59 8.63 -6.64
N THR A 32 -3.95 9.29 -5.67
CA THR A 32 -2.63 9.92 -5.87
C THR A 32 -1.55 8.94 -6.38
N ARG A 33 -1.73 7.66 -6.09
CA ARG A 33 -0.78 6.59 -6.40
C ARG A 33 -1.19 5.80 -7.64
N LEU A 34 -2.41 5.93 -8.15
CA LEU A 34 -2.93 5.12 -9.25
C LEU A 34 -2.62 5.75 -10.62
N PRO A 35 -2.57 4.94 -11.71
CA PRO A 35 -2.43 5.45 -13.06
C PRO A 35 -3.68 6.25 -13.49
N ALA A 36 -3.50 7.15 -14.46
CA ALA A 36 -4.57 8.02 -14.97
C ALA A 36 -5.75 7.27 -15.63
N SER A 37 -5.59 5.96 -15.88
CA SER A 37 -6.67 5.10 -16.36
C SER A 37 -7.75 4.81 -15.31
N VAL A 38 -7.46 5.00 -14.02
CA VAL A 38 -8.41 4.75 -12.93
C VAL A 38 -9.18 6.02 -12.61
N GLN A 39 -10.51 5.93 -12.53
CA GLN A 39 -11.37 7.06 -12.18
C GLN A 39 -11.68 7.10 -10.68
N VAL A 40 -11.75 8.30 -10.12
CA VAL A 40 -11.95 8.45 -8.67
C VAL A 40 -13.36 8.08 -8.26
N ASP A 41 -14.32 8.29 -9.16
CA ASP A 41 -15.72 7.95 -8.93
C ASP A 41 -15.92 6.43 -8.80
N ASP A 42 -15.10 5.62 -9.47
CA ASP A 42 -15.11 4.15 -9.33
C ASP A 42 -14.58 3.75 -7.94
N LEU A 43 -13.50 4.38 -7.47
CA LEU A 43 -12.97 4.16 -6.13
C LEU A 43 -13.97 4.58 -5.05
N ILE A 44 -14.65 5.71 -5.24
CA ILE A 44 -15.67 6.17 -4.30
C ILE A 44 -16.82 5.16 -4.27
N GLN A 45 -17.30 4.68 -5.42
CA GLN A 45 -18.38 3.68 -5.49
C GLN A 45 -18.00 2.38 -4.78
N ALA A 46 -16.83 1.82 -5.07
CA ALA A 46 -16.31 0.64 -4.38
C ALA A 46 -16.17 0.85 -2.87
N GLY A 47 -15.66 2.02 -2.47
CA GLY A 47 -15.55 2.39 -1.06
C GLY A 47 -16.90 2.53 -0.36
N MET A 48 -17.93 3.03 -1.05
CA MET A 48 -19.29 3.11 -0.51
C MET A 48 -19.90 1.72 -0.28
N ILE A 49 -19.61 0.74 -1.16
CA ILE A 49 -20.01 -0.66 -0.95
C ILE A 49 -19.35 -1.21 0.32
N GLY A 50 -18.05 -0.95 0.51
CA GLY A 50 -17.33 -1.34 1.72
C GLY A 50 -17.88 -0.69 3.00
N LEU A 51 -18.27 0.58 2.93
CA LEU A 51 -18.93 1.29 4.03
C LEU A 51 -20.29 0.66 4.38
N LEU A 52 -21.11 0.32 3.39
CA LEU A 52 -22.41 -0.33 3.61
C LEU A 52 -22.24 -1.69 4.29
N ASP A 53 -21.26 -2.48 3.85
CA ASP A 53 -20.97 -3.77 4.46
C ASP A 53 -20.44 -3.60 5.90
N ALA A 54 -19.62 -2.57 6.16
CA ALA A 54 -19.16 -2.24 7.50
C ALA A 54 -20.32 -1.86 8.43
N ILE A 55 -21.25 -1.01 7.99
CA ILE A 55 -22.45 -0.61 8.75
C ILE A 55 -23.30 -1.84 9.09
N ASN A 56 -23.43 -2.79 8.17
CA ASN A 56 -24.26 -3.98 8.35
C ASN A 56 -23.66 -5.02 9.31
N ARG A 57 -22.32 -5.14 9.34
CA ARG A 57 -21.63 -6.19 10.11
C ARG A 57 -21.06 -5.73 11.45
N TYR A 58 -21.03 -4.43 11.73
CA TYR A 58 -20.42 -3.93 12.96
C TYR A 58 -21.35 -4.14 14.17
N GLU A 59 -20.91 -4.97 15.11
CA GLU A 59 -21.64 -5.28 16.36
C GLU A 59 -21.12 -4.49 17.58
N GLY A 60 -20.14 -3.60 17.39
CA GLY A 60 -19.51 -2.82 18.46
C GLY A 60 -20.21 -1.50 18.81
N SER A 61 -19.60 -0.72 19.71
CA SER A 61 -20.07 0.62 20.06
C SER A 61 -19.65 1.66 19.01
N TYR A 62 -20.61 2.40 18.45
CA TYR A 62 -20.35 3.45 17.47
C TYR A 62 -19.51 4.59 18.09
N GLY A 63 -18.37 4.91 17.44
CA GLY A 63 -17.36 5.85 17.91
C GLY A 63 -16.05 5.66 17.12
N ARG A 64 -14.89 6.01 17.71
CA ARG A 64 -13.57 5.86 17.04
C ARG A 64 -13.29 4.43 16.55
N GLN A 65 -13.78 3.43 17.28
CA GLN A 65 -13.64 2.01 16.91
C GLN A 65 -14.36 1.67 15.60
N PHE A 66 -15.52 2.29 15.34
CA PHE A 66 -16.24 2.11 14.09
C PHE A 66 -15.53 2.81 12.92
N GLU A 67 -15.00 4.03 13.11
CA GLU A 67 -14.28 4.74 12.05
C GLU A 67 -13.07 3.96 11.55
N SER A 68 -12.28 3.37 12.46
CA SER A 68 -11.15 2.50 12.11
C SER A 68 -11.59 1.24 11.38
N TYR A 69 -12.62 0.56 11.87
CA TYR A 69 -13.17 -0.63 11.22
C TYR A 69 -13.73 -0.32 9.81
N ALA A 70 -14.51 0.74 9.68
CA ALA A 70 -15.06 1.19 8.41
C ALA A 70 -13.94 1.57 7.43
N ALA A 71 -12.91 2.29 7.88
CA ALA A 71 -11.77 2.65 7.03
C ALA A 71 -11.08 1.42 6.43
N GLN A 72 -10.91 0.34 7.20
CA GLN A 72 -10.35 -0.92 6.71
C GLN A 72 -11.24 -1.56 5.65
N ARG A 73 -12.56 -1.66 5.91
CA ARG A 73 -13.52 -2.28 4.97
C ARG A 73 -13.67 -1.49 3.68
N ILE A 74 -13.72 -0.16 3.78
CA ILE A 74 -13.71 0.75 2.63
C ILE A 74 -12.46 0.52 1.79
N ARG A 75 -11.29 0.49 2.42
CA ARG A 75 -10.02 0.28 1.71
C ARG A 75 -9.97 -1.07 1.01
N GLY A 76 -10.38 -2.14 1.70
CA GLY A 76 -10.45 -3.49 1.14
C GLY A 76 -11.33 -3.55 -0.11
N SER A 77 -12.55 -3.00 -0.03
CA SER A 77 -13.45 -2.97 -1.19
C SER A 77 -12.90 -2.18 -2.38
N ILE A 78 -12.20 -1.07 -2.13
CA ILE A 78 -11.51 -0.33 -3.20
C ILE A 78 -10.39 -1.16 -3.83
N LEU A 79 -9.60 -1.88 -3.03
CA LEU A 79 -8.52 -2.72 -3.54
C LEU A 79 -9.06 -3.92 -4.33
N ASP A 80 -10.17 -4.51 -3.90
CA ASP A 80 -10.84 -5.61 -4.61
C ASP A 80 -11.38 -5.15 -5.97
N GLU A 81 -12.05 -4.00 -6.04
CA GLU A 81 -12.49 -3.41 -7.30
C GLU A 81 -11.31 -3.17 -8.25
N LEU A 82 -10.22 -2.62 -7.72
CA LEU A 82 -9.03 -2.41 -8.53
C LEU A 82 -8.48 -3.76 -9.04
N ARG A 83 -8.46 -4.82 -8.21
CA ARG A 83 -7.99 -6.17 -8.61
C ARG A 83 -8.83 -6.72 -9.76
N GLU A 84 -10.14 -6.58 -9.69
CA GLU A 84 -11.05 -6.99 -10.76
C GLU A 84 -10.84 -6.19 -12.05
N ALA A 85 -10.60 -4.88 -11.92
CA ALA A 85 -10.34 -4.00 -13.06
C ALA A 85 -8.97 -4.23 -13.74
N ASP A 86 -8.11 -5.10 -13.18
CA ASP A 86 -6.74 -5.38 -13.61
C ASP A 86 -5.95 -4.12 -13.98
N TRP A 87 -6.08 -3.06 -13.18
CA TRP A 87 -5.50 -1.73 -13.46
C TRP A 87 -3.99 -1.73 -13.67
N LEU A 88 -3.29 -2.75 -13.16
CA LEU A 88 -1.88 -2.99 -13.39
C LEU A 88 -1.70 -4.27 -14.23
N PRO A 89 -1.36 -4.15 -15.52
CA PRO A 89 -1.16 -5.29 -16.40
C PRO A 89 -0.27 -6.40 -15.81
N ARG A 90 -0.66 -7.66 -16.02
CA ARG A 90 0.11 -8.85 -15.60
C ARG A 90 1.58 -8.83 -16.07
N SER A 91 1.84 -8.24 -17.24
CA SER A 91 3.20 -8.07 -17.78
C SER A 91 4.07 -7.18 -16.89
N ILE A 92 3.51 -6.08 -16.36
CA ILE A 92 4.20 -5.17 -15.44
C ILE A 92 4.42 -5.84 -14.09
N ARG A 93 3.42 -6.56 -13.56
CA ARG A 93 3.58 -7.38 -12.34
C ARG A 93 4.73 -8.39 -12.45
N LYS A 94 4.83 -9.07 -13.59
CA LYS A 94 5.94 -10.01 -13.87
C LYS A 94 7.29 -9.30 -13.92
N LYS A 95 7.36 -8.12 -14.58
CA LYS A 95 8.58 -7.30 -14.61
C LYS A 95 9.00 -6.86 -13.20
N MET A 96 8.06 -6.40 -12.37
CA MET A 96 8.36 -6.01 -10.97
C MET A 96 8.91 -7.17 -10.13
N ARG A 97 8.30 -8.36 -10.21
CA ARG A 97 8.83 -9.55 -9.53
C ARG A 97 10.24 -9.93 -10.00
N ARG A 98 10.55 -9.73 -11.28
CA ARG A 98 11.93 -9.93 -11.80
C ARG A 98 12.89 -8.90 -11.21
N ILE A 99 12.49 -7.63 -11.13
CA ILE A 99 13.30 -6.56 -10.51
C ILE A 99 13.60 -6.90 -9.04
N GLU A 100 12.59 -7.28 -8.26
CA GLU A 100 12.76 -7.71 -6.86
C GLU A 100 13.75 -8.87 -6.72
N ALA A 101 13.63 -9.88 -7.58
CA ALA A 101 14.54 -11.03 -7.57
C ALA A 101 15.98 -10.63 -7.96
N ALA A 102 16.15 -9.76 -8.96
CA ALA A 102 17.45 -9.27 -9.39
C ALA A 102 18.12 -8.40 -8.32
N VAL A 103 17.36 -7.56 -7.61
CA VAL A 103 17.86 -6.81 -6.46
C VAL A 103 18.42 -7.77 -5.42
N ASN A 104 17.63 -8.77 -5.02
CA ASN A 104 18.05 -9.74 -4.01
C ASN A 104 19.31 -10.51 -4.41
N LEU A 105 19.34 -11.00 -5.64
CA LEU A 105 20.47 -11.76 -6.17
C LEU A 105 21.76 -10.92 -6.15
N LEU A 106 21.68 -9.68 -6.65
CA LEU A 106 22.85 -8.81 -6.73
C LEU A 106 23.28 -8.29 -5.36
N GLU A 107 22.35 -7.98 -4.45
CA GLU A 107 22.70 -7.60 -3.07
C GLU A 107 23.42 -8.73 -2.35
N GLN A 108 22.93 -9.97 -2.49
CA GLN A 108 23.58 -11.15 -1.92
C GLN A 108 24.97 -11.38 -2.51
N ARG A 109 25.15 -11.16 -3.82
CA ARG A 109 26.42 -11.36 -4.52
C ARG A 109 27.44 -10.27 -4.21
N ASN A 110 27.02 -9.01 -4.16
CA ASN A 110 27.92 -7.85 -4.09
C ASN A 110 28.13 -7.36 -2.65
N GLY A 111 27.27 -7.76 -1.70
CA GLY A 111 27.29 -7.29 -0.32
C GLY A 111 26.88 -5.81 -0.15
N CYS A 112 26.37 -5.19 -1.22
CA CYS A 112 25.92 -3.80 -1.25
C CYS A 112 24.74 -3.62 -2.22
N ALA A 113 24.04 -2.49 -2.11
CA ALA A 113 22.90 -2.18 -2.98
C ALA A 113 23.36 -2.03 -4.45
N PRO A 114 22.80 -2.80 -5.40
CA PRO A 114 23.18 -2.73 -6.82
C PRO A 114 22.78 -1.39 -7.44
N SER A 115 23.57 -0.91 -8.40
CA SER A 115 23.23 0.29 -9.17
C SER A 115 22.08 0.00 -10.16
N GLU A 116 21.48 1.07 -10.70
CA GLU A 116 20.47 0.94 -11.76
C GLU A 116 21.08 0.29 -13.03
N GLN A 117 22.36 0.56 -13.33
CA GLN A 117 23.06 -0.09 -14.44
C GLN A 117 23.26 -1.60 -14.19
N ASP A 118 23.63 -1.99 -12.96
CA ASP A 118 23.80 -3.42 -12.62
C ASP A 118 22.47 -4.16 -12.76
N LEU A 119 21.38 -3.56 -12.27
CA LEU A 119 20.03 -4.12 -12.37
C LEU A 119 19.58 -4.25 -13.82
N ALA A 120 19.77 -3.23 -14.65
CA ALA A 120 19.44 -3.29 -16.07
C ALA A 120 20.22 -4.41 -16.79
N THR A 121 21.52 -4.54 -16.47
CA THR A 121 22.40 -5.58 -17.02
C THR A 121 21.94 -6.99 -16.63
N GLU A 122 21.66 -7.21 -15.34
CA GLU A 122 21.17 -8.50 -14.83
C GLU A 122 19.79 -8.88 -15.39
N LEU A 123 18.95 -7.89 -15.66
CA LEU A 123 17.62 -8.09 -16.23
C LEU A 123 17.60 -8.24 -17.76
N GLU A 124 18.77 -8.14 -18.41
CA GLU A 124 18.96 -8.16 -19.86
C GLU A 124 18.13 -7.10 -20.59
N MET A 125 18.08 -5.89 -20.03
CA MET A 125 17.35 -4.75 -20.62
C MET A 125 18.21 -3.48 -20.66
N SER A 126 17.82 -2.52 -21.50
CA SER A 126 18.48 -1.21 -21.50
C SER A 126 18.13 -0.42 -20.24
N LEU A 127 18.98 0.55 -19.88
CA LEU A 127 18.69 1.44 -18.75
C LEU A 127 17.39 2.23 -18.97
N ASP A 128 17.12 2.64 -20.21
CA ASP A 128 15.89 3.34 -20.57
C ASP A 128 14.66 2.43 -20.40
N GLU A 129 14.72 1.16 -20.83
CA GLU A 129 13.61 0.21 -20.62
C GLU A 129 13.39 -0.07 -19.13
N TYR A 130 14.48 -0.13 -18.35
CA TYR A 130 14.39 -0.27 -16.90
C TYR A 130 13.65 0.92 -16.27
N HIS A 131 14.00 2.16 -16.66
CA HIS A 131 13.33 3.38 -16.20
C HIS A 131 11.86 3.44 -16.60
N GLU A 132 11.54 3.08 -17.84
CA GLU A 132 10.14 2.98 -18.32
C GLU A 132 9.34 1.94 -17.54
N THR A 133 9.97 0.81 -17.20
CA THR A 133 9.34 -0.24 -16.41
C THR A 133 9.02 0.25 -15.00
N LEU A 134 9.97 0.93 -14.33
CA LEU A 134 9.74 1.55 -13.02
C LEU A 134 8.62 2.60 -13.05
N GLN A 135 8.56 3.40 -14.12
CA GLN A 135 7.53 4.41 -14.30
C GLN A 135 6.16 3.80 -14.56
N SER A 136 6.10 2.75 -15.38
CA SER A 136 4.86 2.02 -15.70
C SER A 136 4.30 1.26 -14.49
N ALA A 137 5.14 0.96 -13.51
CA ALA A 137 4.75 0.34 -12.24
C ALA A 137 4.22 1.35 -11.20
N ARG A 138 3.97 2.61 -11.57
CA ARG A 138 3.28 3.59 -10.70
C ARG A 138 1.97 2.99 -10.19
N GLY A 139 1.80 2.99 -8.87
CA GLY A 139 0.60 2.45 -8.23
C GLY A 139 0.56 0.94 -8.04
N ALA A 140 1.54 0.20 -8.57
CA ALA A 140 1.70 -1.21 -8.22
C ALA A 140 1.85 -1.39 -6.70
N GLN A 141 2.48 -0.43 -6.04
CA GLN A 141 2.81 -0.48 -4.62
C GLN A 141 1.57 -0.48 -3.70
N LEU A 142 0.39 -0.07 -4.20
CA LEU A 142 -0.84 -0.03 -3.41
C LEU A 142 -1.37 -1.42 -3.01
N ILE A 143 -1.02 -2.47 -3.76
CA ILE A 143 -1.56 -3.83 -3.56
C ILE A 143 -0.56 -4.76 -2.91
N TYR A 144 0.72 -4.49 -3.07
CA TYR A 144 1.71 -5.53 -2.87
C TYR A 144 2.20 -5.72 -1.44
N TYR A 145 1.75 -4.90 -0.49
CA TYR A 145 1.97 -5.20 0.93
C TYR A 145 1.00 -6.29 1.42
N GLU A 146 -0.24 -6.31 0.91
CA GLU A 146 -1.21 -7.37 1.22
C GLU A 146 -0.85 -8.71 0.55
N ASP A 147 -0.14 -8.68 -0.58
CA ASP A 147 0.34 -9.86 -1.31
C ASP A 147 1.57 -10.55 -0.67
N PHE A 148 2.14 -10.05 0.44
CA PHE A 148 3.24 -10.74 1.15
C PHE A 148 2.80 -12.02 1.85
N GLN A 149 1.50 -12.31 1.87
CA GLN A 149 0.98 -13.57 2.40
C GLN A 149 0.69 -14.54 1.27
N GLN A 150 1.64 -15.42 1.01
CA GLN A 150 1.35 -16.69 0.37
C GLN A 150 1.29 -17.76 1.47
N ASP A 151 0.13 -18.44 1.54
CA ASP A 151 -0.16 -19.71 2.22
C ASP A 151 -0.64 -19.78 3.68
N ASP A 152 -0.97 -18.68 4.38
CA ASP A 152 -1.69 -18.79 5.66
C ASP A 152 -3.05 -18.07 5.64
N GLU A 153 -4.07 -18.79 6.08
CA GLU A 153 -5.43 -18.34 6.32
C GLU A 153 -5.43 -17.21 7.37
N GLU A 154 -5.31 -15.96 6.92
CA GLU A 154 -5.95 -14.72 7.41
C GLU A 154 -5.10 -13.49 7.03
N PRO A 155 -5.70 -12.43 6.43
CA PRO A 155 -4.99 -11.21 6.05
C PRO A 155 -4.21 -10.60 7.22
N PHE A 156 -2.95 -10.23 7.02
CA PHE A 156 -2.11 -9.54 8.02
C PHE A 156 -2.78 -8.32 8.68
N LEU A 157 -3.64 -7.60 7.95
CA LEU A 157 -4.39 -6.47 8.50
C LEU A 157 -5.48 -6.92 9.49
N ASP A 158 -6.05 -8.12 9.35
CA ASP A 158 -6.90 -8.70 10.39
C ASP A 158 -6.08 -9.01 11.65
N ARG A 159 -4.81 -9.44 11.56
CA ARG A 159 -3.94 -9.57 12.75
C ARG A 159 -3.53 -8.25 13.38
N LEU A 160 -3.33 -7.20 12.58
CA LEU A 160 -2.89 -5.88 13.06
C LEU A 160 -4.03 -5.05 13.68
N PHE A 161 -5.28 -5.30 13.27
CA PHE A 161 -6.46 -4.53 13.70
C PHE A 161 -7.52 -5.34 14.45
N VAL A 162 -7.46 -6.67 14.45
CA VAL A 162 -8.04 -7.44 15.56
C VAL A 162 -7.22 -7.04 16.76
N ASN A 163 -7.84 -6.22 17.63
CA ASN A 163 -7.42 -6.08 19.01
C ASN A 163 -7.38 -7.48 19.64
N SER A 164 -6.32 -8.22 19.41
CA SER A 164 -5.85 -9.22 20.36
C SER A 164 -5.12 -8.43 21.42
N GLU A 165 -5.87 -7.63 22.18
CA GLU A 165 -5.45 -7.14 23.48
C GLU A 165 -5.17 -8.40 24.33
N GLY A 166 -3.97 -8.96 24.23
CA GLY A 166 -3.53 -10.07 25.07
C GLY A 166 -2.75 -11.21 24.43
N ASP A 167 -2.43 -11.23 23.12
CA ASP A 167 -1.54 -12.26 22.57
C ASP A 167 -0.07 -11.77 22.51
N PRO A 168 0.82 -12.27 23.39
CA PRO A 168 2.23 -11.89 23.39
C PRO A 168 2.95 -12.25 22.09
N LEU A 169 2.46 -13.24 21.34
CA LEU A 169 3.06 -13.65 20.08
C LEU A 169 2.88 -12.58 19.00
N ASN A 170 1.69 -11.96 18.91
CA ASN A 170 1.41 -10.91 17.91
C ASN A 170 2.25 -9.65 18.20
N ALA A 171 2.36 -9.24 19.46
CA ALA A 171 3.21 -8.12 19.84
C ALA A 171 4.70 -8.34 19.50
N LEU A 172 5.20 -9.57 19.68
CA LEU A 172 6.57 -9.94 19.30
C LEU A 172 6.78 -9.98 17.78
N LEU A 173 5.79 -10.47 17.03
CA LEU A 173 5.83 -10.47 15.56
C LEU A 173 5.85 -9.05 15.00
N ASP A 174 5.05 -8.14 15.58
CA ASP A 174 5.02 -6.73 15.20
C ASP A 174 6.35 -6.02 15.48
N ASP A 175 6.94 -6.23 16.66
CA ASP A 175 8.23 -5.64 17.02
C ASP A 175 9.37 -6.18 16.14
N ASN A 176 9.34 -7.47 15.79
CA ASN A 176 10.32 -8.06 14.88
C ASN A 176 10.16 -7.51 13.46
N PHE A 177 8.95 -7.50 12.91
CA PHE A 177 8.67 -6.96 11.59
C PHE A 177 9.07 -5.49 11.49
N ARG A 178 8.73 -4.69 12.51
CA ARG A 178 9.12 -3.28 12.59
C ARG A 178 10.63 -3.10 12.60
N SER A 179 11.34 -3.90 13.40
CA SER A 179 12.81 -3.87 13.47
C SER A 179 13.45 -4.22 12.12
N LEU A 180 12.92 -5.22 11.43
CA LEU A 180 13.36 -5.63 10.10
C LEU A 180 13.11 -4.54 9.05
N LEU A 181 11.92 -3.91 9.07
CA LEU A 181 11.60 -2.82 8.18
C LEU A 181 12.53 -1.61 8.39
N ILE A 182 12.81 -1.26 9.65
CA ILE A 182 13.77 -0.18 9.98
C ILE A 182 15.15 -0.51 9.41
N ALA A 183 15.66 -1.72 9.65
CA ALA A 183 16.95 -2.15 9.12
C ALA A 183 16.98 -2.16 7.58
N ALA A 184 15.88 -2.54 6.92
CA ALA A 184 15.77 -2.52 5.47
C ALA A 184 15.79 -1.09 4.92
N ILE A 185 15.09 -0.15 5.56
CA ILE A 185 15.06 1.28 5.21
C ILE A 185 16.44 1.92 5.42
N ASP A 186 17.15 1.57 6.49
CA ASP A 186 18.48 2.12 6.78
C ASP A 186 19.53 1.74 5.74
N ASN A 187 19.37 0.57 5.12
CA ASN A 187 20.25 0.09 4.06
C ASN A 187 19.79 0.51 2.65
N LEU A 188 18.81 1.41 2.52
CA LEU A 188 18.45 1.98 1.21
C LEU A 188 19.50 3.00 0.75
N PRO A 189 19.71 3.14 -0.57
CA PRO A 189 20.49 4.24 -1.12
C PRO A 189 20.01 5.61 -0.61
N PRO A 190 20.90 6.59 -0.34
CA PRO A 190 20.53 7.85 0.31
C PRO A 190 19.39 8.61 -0.39
N ARG A 191 19.38 8.63 -1.73
CA ARG A 191 18.33 9.29 -2.51
C ARG A 191 16.97 8.59 -2.37
N GLU A 192 16.95 7.26 -2.40
CA GLU A 192 15.74 6.47 -2.21
C GLU A 192 15.19 6.67 -0.78
N LYS A 193 16.07 6.62 0.23
CA LYS A 193 15.72 6.88 1.64
C LYS A 193 15.13 8.28 1.85
N GLN A 194 15.70 9.30 1.21
CA GLN A 194 15.18 10.68 1.26
C GLN A 194 13.77 10.78 0.67
N VAL A 195 13.54 10.16 -0.51
CA VAL A 195 12.21 10.14 -1.14
C VAL A 195 11.19 9.47 -0.22
N MET A 196 11.55 8.35 0.41
CA MET A 196 10.68 7.66 1.38
C MET A 196 10.36 8.54 2.60
N GLY A 197 11.37 9.20 3.18
CA GLY A 197 11.17 10.10 4.32
C GLY A 197 10.22 11.26 3.99
N MET A 198 10.46 11.98 2.90
CA MET A 198 9.57 13.07 2.50
C MET A 198 8.15 12.59 2.19
N HIS A 199 8.00 11.42 1.58
CA HIS A 199 6.69 10.91 1.22
C HIS A 199 5.87 10.42 2.42
N TYR A 200 6.49 9.69 3.35
CA TYR A 200 5.77 9.02 4.44
C TYR A 200 5.82 9.77 5.78
N GLU A 201 6.87 10.55 6.05
CA GLU A 201 7.01 11.30 7.31
C GLU A 201 6.52 12.75 7.16
N GLN A 202 6.80 13.36 6.01
CA GLN A 202 6.45 14.78 5.74
C GLN A 202 5.18 14.92 4.90
N GLU A 203 4.53 13.80 4.56
CA GLU A 203 3.29 13.73 3.76
C GLU A 203 3.36 14.46 2.41
N MET A 204 4.56 14.62 1.84
CA MET A 204 4.75 15.33 0.58
C MET A 204 4.32 14.47 -0.62
N ASN A 205 3.73 15.12 -1.61
CA ASN A 205 3.42 14.47 -2.88
C ASN A 205 4.66 14.39 -3.80
N LEU A 206 4.64 13.51 -4.80
CA LEU A 206 5.80 13.25 -5.67
C LEU A 206 6.27 14.49 -6.44
N ARG A 207 5.36 15.44 -6.72
CA ARG A 207 5.69 16.70 -7.38
C ARG A 207 6.45 17.63 -6.44
N GLU A 208 5.97 17.82 -5.22
CA GLU A 208 6.65 18.61 -4.18
C GLU A 208 8.03 18.05 -3.86
N ILE A 209 8.14 16.72 -3.77
CA ILE A 209 9.43 16.04 -3.58
C ILE A 209 10.38 16.32 -4.76
N GLY A 210 9.86 16.33 -5.99
CA GLY A 210 10.64 16.66 -7.19
C GLY A 210 11.17 18.09 -7.14
N GLU A 211 10.35 19.04 -6.71
CA GLU A 211 10.73 20.45 -6.52
C GLU A 211 11.84 20.59 -5.45
N VAL A 212 11.75 19.86 -4.33
CA VAL A 212 12.80 19.86 -3.29
C VAL A 212 14.10 19.23 -3.76
N LEU A 213 14.04 18.11 -4.49
CA LEU A 213 15.22 17.38 -4.95
C LEU A 213 15.82 17.93 -6.25
N GLY A 214 15.16 18.89 -6.90
CA GLY A 214 15.58 19.43 -8.20
C GLY A 214 15.49 18.41 -9.34
N VAL A 215 14.53 17.49 -9.29
CA VAL A 215 14.30 16.44 -10.30
C VAL A 215 12.83 16.40 -10.75
N SER A 216 12.55 15.76 -11.87
CA SER A 216 11.17 15.62 -12.35
C SER A 216 10.33 14.69 -11.46
N GLU A 217 9.01 14.88 -11.43
CA GLU A 217 8.06 13.97 -10.75
C GLU A 217 8.27 12.50 -11.19
N SER A 218 8.52 12.29 -12.49
CA SER A 218 8.84 10.97 -13.05
C SER A 218 10.06 10.34 -12.38
N ARG A 219 11.13 11.12 -12.18
CA ARG A 219 12.33 10.61 -11.51
C ARG A 219 12.08 10.26 -10.04
N VAL A 220 11.26 11.04 -9.34
CA VAL A 220 10.84 10.72 -7.96
C VAL A 220 10.04 9.43 -7.93
N CYS A 221 9.09 9.26 -8.85
CA CYS A 221 8.30 8.04 -8.98
C CYS A 221 9.18 6.81 -9.20
N GLN A 222 10.19 6.90 -10.08
CA GLN A 222 11.16 5.83 -10.32
C GLN A 222 11.94 5.47 -9.04
N LEU A 223 12.50 6.47 -8.34
CA LEU A 223 13.23 6.27 -7.09
C LEU A 223 12.36 5.63 -6.01
N HIS A 224 11.10 6.07 -5.91
CA HIS A 224 10.12 5.50 -4.97
C HIS A 224 9.78 4.05 -5.32
N THR A 225 9.50 3.73 -6.58
CA THR A 225 9.27 2.36 -7.04
C THR A 225 10.47 1.46 -6.82
N GLN A 226 11.68 1.95 -7.08
CA GLN A 226 12.90 1.21 -6.83
C GLN A 226 13.12 0.94 -5.34
N ALA A 227 12.92 1.95 -4.48
CA ALA A 227 13.00 1.81 -3.03
C ALA A 227 12.06 0.70 -2.53
N ILE A 228 10.82 0.71 -3.02
CA ILE A 228 9.83 -0.32 -2.65
C ILE A 228 10.26 -1.69 -3.18
N ALA A 229 10.75 -1.82 -4.41
CA ALA A 229 11.26 -3.09 -4.92
C ALA A 229 12.40 -3.65 -4.06
N ARG A 230 13.31 -2.79 -3.56
CA ARG A 230 14.40 -3.21 -2.65
C ARG A 230 13.91 -3.64 -1.28
N LEU A 231 13.05 -2.83 -0.65
CA LEU A 231 12.46 -3.18 0.65
C LEU A 231 11.76 -4.53 0.55
N ARG A 232 11.00 -4.73 -0.52
CA ARG A 232 10.28 -5.97 -0.77
C ARG A 232 11.20 -7.15 -1.00
N GLY A 233 12.23 -6.97 -1.80
CA GLY A 233 13.24 -8.00 -2.00
C GLY A 233 13.80 -8.51 -0.66
N ARG A 234 14.22 -7.59 0.21
CA ARG A 234 14.81 -7.91 1.51
C ARG A 234 13.82 -8.56 2.47
N LEU A 235 12.61 -8.02 2.56
CA LEU A 235 11.57 -8.53 3.46
C LEU A 235 11.02 -9.90 3.02
N ARG A 236 11.15 -10.27 1.74
CA ARG A 236 10.68 -11.57 1.22
C ARG A 236 11.69 -12.72 1.39
N ASN A 237 12.96 -12.39 1.64
CA ASN A 237 14.06 -13.36 1.75
C ASN A 237 14.38 -13.74 3.20
N LEU A 238 13.58 -13.27 4.16
CA LEU A 238 13.66 -13.56 5.60
C LEU A 238 12.39 -14.28 6.02
#